data_AF-A0A1F6UTX1-F1
#
_entry.id   AF-A0A1F6UTX1-F1
#
_cell.length_a   1.000
_cell.length_b   1.000
_cell.length_c   1.000
_cell.angle_alpha   90.00
_cell.angle_beta   90.00
_cell.angle_gamma   90.00
#
_symmetry.space_group_name_H-M   'P 1'
#
loop_
_entity.id
_entity.type
_entity.pdbx_description
1 polymer ?
#
loop_
_entity_poly.entity_id
_entity_poly.type
_entity_poly.pdbx_seq_one_letter_code
_entity_poly.pdbx_strand_id
1 'polypeptide(L)'
;MFTGIISKTSKVKNINPNKDGLSLEILNNLRKVKLGESININGVCSTVKKFAKNISFEYMPETLKLSNLDFLKKGDTVNTEQSICLSDRLDGHIVLGHIDTRGEIVNIAKEGNSKVFNIRMPKKKFMKFLVYKGSIAVEGISLTVAKVLKNNFLVKIIPHTLEHTNLKFKKKGNIVNLEFDILAKYANKK
;
A
#
# COMPACT_ATOMS: atom_id res chain seq x y z
N MET A 1 -3.15 -6.03 11.98
CA MET A 1 -3.87 -4.82 11.49
C MET A 1 -2.90 -3.66 11.48
N PHE A 2 -3.21 -2.63 10.70
CA PHE A 2 -2.40 -1.45 10.46
C PHE A 2 -3.29 -0.20 10.46
N THR A 3 -2.68 0.97 10.40
CA THR A 3 -3.36 2.28 10.38
C THR A 3 -3.26 2.98 9.04
N GLY A 4 -2.33 2.53 8.20
CA GLY A 4 -1.94 3.18 6.96
C GLY A 4 -1.02 4.39 7.18
N ILE A 5 -0.37 4.49 8.33
CA ILE A 5 0.64 5.52 8.60
C ILE A 5 2.01 4.87 8.43
N ILE A 6 2.65 5.19 7.30
CA ILE A 6 3.94 4.59 6.93
C ILE A 6 5.02 5.00 7.92
N SER A 7 5.63 4.01 8.56
CA SER A 7 6.67 4.25 9.58
C SER A 7 8.02 4.52 8.93
N LYS A 8 8.36 3.77 7.88
CA LYS A 8 9.58 3.92 7.09
C LYS A 8 9.38 3.48 5.65
N THR A 9 10.30 3.89 4.79
CA THR A 9 10.52 3.25 3.50
C THR A 9 11.74 2.32 3.54
N SER A 10 11.65 1.19 2.85
CA SER A 10 12.72 0.19 2.80
C SER A 10 13.13 -0.13 1.37
N LYS A 11 14.41 -0.46 1.19
CA LYS A 11 14.95 -0.85 -0.12
C LYS A 11 14.76 -2.34 -0.35
N VAL A 12 14.26 -2.71 -1.52
CA VAL A 12 14.23 -4.10 -1.98
C VAL A 12 15.65 -4.58 -2.26
N LYS A 13 16.03 -5.69 -1.64
CA LYS A 13 17.39 -6.26 -1.70
C LYS A 13 17.47 -7.47 -2.61
N ASN A 14 16.46 -8.34 -2.56
CA ASN A 14 16.38 -9.51 -3.42
C ASN A 14 14.94 -9.87 -3.74
N ILE A 15 14.74 -10.49 -4.90
CA ILE A 15 13.45 -10.99 -5.37
C ILE A 15 13.73 -12.34 -6.03
N ASN A 16 13.15 -13.40 -5.50
CA ASN A 16 13.32 -14.76 -6.01
C ASN A 16 11.94 -15.34 -6.33
N PRO A 17 11.50 -15.29 -7.60
CA PRO A 17 10.34 -16.03 -8.05
C PRO A 17 10.60 -17.54 -7.94
N ASN A 18 9.59 -18.31 -7.56
CA ASN A 18 9.63 -19.76 -7.57
C ASN A 18 8.29 -20.33 -8.06
N LYS A 19 8.18 -21.66 -8.18
CA LYS A 19 6.97 -22.32 -8.70
C LYS A 19 5.72 -22.02 -7.86
N ASP A 20 5.89 -21.74 -6.59
CA ASP A 20 4.82 -21.58 -5.61
C ASP A 20 4.56 -20.11 -5.24
N GLY A 21 5.25 -19.16 -5.88
CA GLY A 21 5.09 -17.73 -5.60
C GLY A 21 6.38 -16.92 -5.70
N LEU A 22 6.62 -16.04 -4.72
CA LEU A 22 7.75 -15.11 -4.72
C LEU A 22 8.28 -14.91 -3.31
N SER A 23 9.61 -15.00 -3.18
CA SER A 23 10.33 -14.57 -1.98
C SER A 23 10.86 -13.15 -2.18
N LEU A 24 10.56 -12.26 -1.23
CA LEU A 24 11.00 -10.86 -1.24
C LEU A 24 11.90 -10.60 -0.04
N GLU A 25 13.04 -9.96 -0.27
CA GLU A 25 13.87 -9.41 0.80
C GLU A 25 13.93 -7.89 0.74
N ILE A 26 13.77 -7.25 1.90
CA ILE A 26 13.97 -5.81 2.07
C ILE A 26 15.06 -5.54 3.09
N LEU A 27 15.69 -4.37 3.02
CA LEU A 27 16.61 -3.91 4.05
C LEU A 27 15.92 -3.87 5.41
N ASN A 28 16.52 -4.48 6.43
CA ASN A 28 16.04 -4.36 7.79
C ASN A 28 16.46 -3.00 8.38
N ASN A 29 15.56 -2.04 8.35
CA ASN A 29 15.71 -0.74 8.99
C ASN A 29 14.57 -0.42 9.96
N LEU A 30 13.72 -1.41 10.24
CA LEU A 30 12.57 -1.29 11.13
C LEU A 30 13.02 -1.35 12.60
N ARG A 31 12.09 -1.12 13.52
CA ARG A 31 12.35 -1.36 14.95
C ARG A 31 12.37 -2.88 15.18
N LYS A 32 12.38 -3.31 16.45
CA LYS A 32 12.40 -4.74 16.82
C LYS A 32 11.42 -5.54 15.94
N VAL A 33 11.95 -6.51 15.19
CA VAL A 33 11.20 -7.43 14.33
C VAL A 33 11.23 -8.81 14.97
N LYS A 34 10.10 -9.54 14.91
CA LYS A 34 10.02 -10.93 15.36
C LYS A 34 9.65 -11.86 14.21
N LEU A 35 10.05 -13.13 14.33
CA LEU A 35 9.60 -14.18 13.43
C LEU A 35 8.08 -14.32 13.53
N GLY A 36 7.39 -14.43 12.38
CA GLY A 36 5.93 -14.54 12.34
C GLY A 36 5.17 -13.23 12.54
N GLU A 37 5.85 -12.10 12.81
CA GLU A 37 5.20 -10.79 12.89
C GLU A 37 4.68 -10.35 11.51
N SER A 38 3.58 -9.59 11.50
CA SER A 38 3.00 -9.01 10.29
C SER A 38 3.54 -7.61 10.03
N ILE A 39 4.10 -7.40 8.85
CA ILE A 39 4.57 -6.11 8.35
C ILE A 39 3.82 -5.79 7.06
N ASN A 40 3.27 -4.59 6.97
CA ASN A 40 2.67 -4.08 5.76
C ASN A 40 3.76 -3.68 4.76
N ILE A 41 3.75 -4.23 3.54
CA ILE A 41 4.66 -3.87 2.46
C ILE A 41 3.85 -3.32 1.28
N ASN A 42 3.95 -2.02 1.00
CA ASN A 42 3.10 -1.35 -0.01
C ASN A 42 1.59 -1.65 0.16
N GLY A 43 1.10 -1.83 1.37
CA GLY A 43 -0.29 -2.21 1.64
C GLY A 43 -0.53 -3.71 1.77
N VAL A 44 0.46 -4.58 1.52
CA VAL A 44 0.28 -6.04 1.64
C VAL A 44 0.68 -6.51 3.05
N CYS A 45 -0.22 -7.16 3.78
CA CYS A 45 0.10 -7.82 5.04
C CYS A 45 1.07 -8.98 4.79
N SER A 46 2.27 -8.91 5.36
CA SER A 46 3.38 -9.79 5.03
C SER A 46 3.96 -10.40 6.30
N THR A 47 4.04 -11.72 6.37
CA THR A 47 4.56 -12.44 7.54
C THR A 47 6.07 -12.60 7.45
N VAL A 48 6.78 -12.19 8.49
CA VAL A 48 8.25 -12.33 8.57
C VAL A 48 8.65 -13.81 8.61
N LYS A 49 9.39 -14.26 7.60
CA LYS A 49 9.93 -15.63 7.52
C LYS A 49 11.37 -15.75 8.04
N LYS A 50 12.20 -14.73 7.81
CA LYS A 50 13.57 -14.62 8.32
C LYS A 50 13.90 -13.15 8.50
N PHE A 51 14.75 -12.83 9.48
CA PHE A 51 15.23 -11.47 9.67
C PHE A 51 16.66 -11.48 10.22
N ALA A 52 17.50 -10.62 9.65
CA ALA A 52 18.84 -10.28 10.10
C ALA A 52 19.18 -8.89 9.54
N LYS A 53 20.18 -8.80 8.65
CA LYS A 53 20.46 -7.59 7.84
C LYS A 53 19.31 -7.25 6.88
N ASN A 54 18.63 -8.26 6.37
CA ASN A 54 17.42 -8.14 5.56
C ASN A 54 16.26 -8.86 6.25
N ILE A 55 15.03 -8.48 5.91
CA ILE A 55 13.81 -9.18 6.32
C ILE A 55 13.26 -9.88 5.08
N SER A 56 12.92 -11.17 5.19
CA SER A 56 12.37 -11.96 4.09
C SER A 56 10.89 -12.28 4.30
N PHE A 57 10.14 -12.25 3.22
CA PHE A 57 8.72 -12.58 3.14
C PHE A 57 8.47 -13.56 2.00
N GLU A 58 7.35 -14.28 2.06
CA GLU A 58 6.89 -15.14 0.98
C GLU A 58 5.44 -14.81 0.64
N TYR A 59 5.16 -14.80 -0.67
CA TYR A 59 3.85 -14.45 -1.19
C TYR A 59 3.35 -15.53 -2.12
N MET A 60 2.08 -15.88 -1.94
CA MET A 60 1.36 -16.82 -2.80
C MET A 60 1.00 -16.15 -4.14
N PRO A 61 0.73 -16.93 -5.20
CA PRO A 61 0.39 -16.38 -6.52
C PRO A 61 -0.85 -15.48 -6.52
N GLU A 62 -1.82 -15.75 -5.64
CA GLU A 62 -3.02 -14.91 -5.49
C GLU A 62 -2.69 -13.50 -5.01
N THR A 63 -1.86 -13.37 -3.98
CA THR A 63 -1.38 -12.07 -3.48
C THR A 63 -0.61 -11.32 -4.56
N LEU A 64 0.25 -12.04 -5.30
CA LEU A 64 1.00 -11.44 -6.40
C LEU A 64 0.05 -10.89 -7.45
N LYS A 65 -0.96 -11.64 -7.89
CA LYS A 65 -1.94 -11.23 -8.91
C LYS A 65 -2.72 -9.96 -8.54
N LEU A 66 -2.96 -9.71 -7.26
CA LEU A 66 -3.75 -8.57 -6.79
C LEU A 66 -2.89 -7.36 -6.37
N SER A 67 -1.62 -7.56 -6.05
CA SER A 67 -0.69 -6.53 -5.59
C SER A 67 0.37 -6.19 -6.64
N ASN A 68 1.22 -5.21 -6.39
CA ASN A 68 2.28 -4.78 -7.29
C ASN A 68 3.65 -5.41 -6.97
N LEU A 69 3.67 -6.40 -6.08
CA LEU A 69 4.91 -7.03 -5.62
C LEU A 69 5.65 -7.76 -6.76
N ASP A 70 4.92 -8.25 -7.75
CA ASP A 70 5.45 -8.89 -8.97
C ASP A 70 6.15 -7.91 -9.93
N PHE A 71 5.91 -6.60 -9.79
CA PHE A 71 6.59 -5.57 -10.58
C PHE A 71 7.85 -5.01 -9.92
N LEU A 72 8.10 -5.36 -8.66
CA LEU A 72 9.25 -4.85 -7.92
C LEU A 72 10.56 -5.33 -8.56
N LYS A 73 11.59 -4.49 -8.42
CA LYS A 73 12.96 -4.78 -8.80
C LYS A 73 13.90 -4.51 -7.64
N LYS A 74 15.07 -5.13 -7.67
CA LYS A 74 16.15 -4.82 -6.72
C LYS A 74 16.47 -3.33 -6.76
N GLY A 75 16.53 -2.68 -5.59
CA GLY A 75 16.76 -1.24 -5.45
C GLY A 75 15.49 -0.39 -5.37
N ASP A 76 14.33 -0.96 -5.69
CA ASP A 76 13.04 -0.28 -5.51
C ASP A 76 12.80 0.06 -4.04
N THR A 77 11.94 1.05 -3.83
CA THR A 77 11.58 1.54 -2.50
C THR A 77 10.15 1.16 -2.19
N VAL A 78 9.94 0.47 -1.08
CA VAL A 78 8.62 0.07 -0.60
C VAL A 78 8.25 0.84 0.66
N ASN A 79 6.95 1.08 0.85
CA ASN A 79 6.39 1.54 2.11
C ASN A 79 6.35 0.38 3.10
N THR A 80 6.64 0.68 4.36
CA THR A 80 6.58 -0.30 5.46
C THR A 80 5.85 0.25 6.67
N GLU A 81 5.01 -0.58 7.29
CA GLU A 81 4.34 -0.30 8.57
C GLU A 81 4.29 -1.60 9.39
N GLN A 82 4.65 -1.54 10.67
CA GLN A 82 4.53 -2.70 11.57
C GLN A 82 3.10 -2.80 12.08
N SER A 83 2.64 -4.01 12.38
CA SER A 83 1.30 -4.21 12.94
C SER A 83 1.15 -3.47 14.27
N ILE A 84 -0.02 -2.86 14.48
CA ILE A 84 -0.30 -2.15 15.73
C ILE A 84 -0.51 -3.09 16.92
N CYS A 85 -0.19 -2.59 18.11
CA CYS A 85 -0.62 -3.12 19.40
C CYS A 85 -1.94 -2.49 19.84
N LEU A 86 -2.62 -3.11 20.82
CA LEU A 86 -3.86 -2.57 21.40
C LEU A 86 -3.71 -1.16 22.00
N SER A 87 -2.51 -0.83 22.49
CA SER A 87 -2.19 0.48 23.08
C SER A 87 -1.83 1.55 22.05
N ASP A 88 -1.72 1.20 20.76
CA ASP A 88 -1.29 2.13 19.74
C ASP A 88 -2.44 3.04 19.29
N ARG A 89 -2.08 4.23 18.79
CA ARG A 89 -3.03 5.16 18.20
C ARG A 89 -3.44 4.68 16.80
N LEU A 90 -4.70 4.88 16.46
CA LEU A 90 -5.24 4.70 15.10
C LEU A 90 -5.27 6.06 14.39
N ASP A 91 -4.10 6.63 14.06
CA ASP A 91 -4.03 7.98 13.48
C ASP A 91 -4.50 8.07 12.00
N GLY A 92 -4.63 6.92 11.32
CA GLY A 92 -5.21 6.80 9.98
C GLY A 92 -6.62 6.19 10.00
N HIS A 93 -6.80 5.06 9.31
CA HIS A 93 -8.01 4.24 9.39
C HIS A 93 -7.66 2.77 9.51
N ILE A 94 -8.66 1.89 9.67
CA ILE A 94 -8.40 0.45 9.76
C ILE A 94 -7.91 -0.06 8.41
N VAL A 95 -6.64 -0.45 8.35
CA VAL A 95 -6.01 -1.10 7.21
C VAL A 95 -5.68 -2.55 7.59
N LEU A 96 -6.22 -3.50 6.84
CA LEU A 96 -6.01 -4.93 7.04
C LEU A 96 -4.71 -5.40 6.39
N GLY A 97 -4.30 -4.74 5.31
CA GLY A 97 -3.21 -5.17 4.45
C GLY A 97 -3.67 -6.19 3.40
N HIS A 98 -4.96 -6.19 3.06
CA HIS A 98 -5.59 -7.13 2.13
C HIS A 98 -5.96 -6.40 0.85
N ILE A 99 -5.04 -6.41 -0.11
CA ILE A 99 -5.20 -5.65 -1.36
C ILE A 99 -6.39 -6.18 -2.16
N ASP A 100 -7.35 -5.29 -2.44
CA ASP A 100 -8.53 -5.59 -3.23
C ASP A 100 -8.22 -5.57 -4.72
N THR A 101 -7.41 -4.58 -5.15
CA THR A 101 -7.07 -4.42 -6.56
C THR A 101 -5.85 -3.53 -6.81
N ARG A 102 -5.40 -3.51 -8.06
CA ARG A 102 -4.35 -2.64 -8.56
C ARG A 102 -4.97 -1.40 -9.20
N GLY A 103 -4.46 -0.22 -8.87
CA GLY A 103 -4.78 1.04 -9.55
C GLY A 103 -3.63 1.49 -10.45
N GLU A 104 -3.93 2.34 -11.42
CA GLU A 104 -2.92 2.97 -12.26
C GLU A 104 -2.94 4.49 -12.07
N ILE A 105 -1.77 5.09 -11.82
CA ILE A 105 -1.66 6.54 -11.77
C ILE A 105 -1.73 7.10 -13.20
N VAL A 106 -2.84 7.73 -13.56
CA VAL A 106 -3.04 8.31 -14.91
C VAL A 106 -2.57 9.75 -15.01
N ASN A 107 -2.51 10.47 -13.89
CA ASN A 107 -1.96 11.83 -13.82
C ASN A 107 -1.46 12.17 -12.42
N ILE A 108 -0.46 13.04 -12.33
CA ILE A 108 -0.03 13.68 -11.08
C ILE A 108 0.08 15.18 -11.36
N ALA A 109 -0.72 15.99 -10.67
CA ALA A 109 -0.71 17.44 -10.79
C ALA A 109 -0.24 18.10 -9.49
N LYS A 110 0.41 19.27 -9.59
CA LYS A 110 0.67 20.11 -8.42
C LYS A 110 -0.55 20.99 -8.16
N GLU A 111 -1.00 21.08 -6.92
CA GLU A 111 -2.07 21.98 -6.50
C GLU A 111 -1.65 22.63 -5.17
N GLY A 112 -1.27 23.91 -5.21
CA GLY A 112 -0.67 24.59 -4.07
C GLY A 112 0.60 23.89 -3.58
N ASN A 113 0.64 23.54 -2.30
CA ASN A 113 1.73 22.79 -1.67
C ASN A 113 1.56 21.26 -1.80
N SER A 114 0.48 20.77 -2.39
CA SER A 114 0.16 19.34 -2.44
C SER A 114 0.32 18.77 -3.86
N LYS A 115 0.46 17.45 -3.97
CA LYS A 115 0.32 16.72 -5.23
C LYS A 115 -1.01 16.01 -5.29
N VAL A 116 -1.71 16.11 -6.41
CA VAL A 116 -2.96 15.42 -6.68
C VAL A 116 -2.66 14.21 -7.55
N PHE A 117 -2.89 13.02 -7.01
CA PHE A 117 -2.77 11.78 -7.75
C PHE A 117 -4.13 11.39 -8.30
N ASN A 118 -4.21 11.22 -9.61
CA ASN A 118 -5.38 10.68 -10.30
C ASN A 118 -5.15 9.21 -10.59
N ILE A 119 -5.92 8.33 -9.94
CA ILE A 119 -5.72 6.89 -9.98
C ILE A 119 -6.94 6.24 -10.63
N ARG A 120 -6.70 5.50 -11.72
CA ARG A 120 -7.71 4.75 -12.47
C ARG A 120 -7.97 3.39 -11.82
N MET A 121 -9.25 3.07 -11.70
CA MET A 121 -9.71 1.75 -11.27
C MET A 121 -9.75 0.79 -12.46
N PRO A 122 -9.37 -0.49 -12.27
CA PRO A 122 -9.35 -1.46 -13.36
C PRO A 122 -10.77 -1.95 -13.72
N LYS A 123 -11.72 -1.89 -12.78
CA LYS A 123 -13.11 -2.33 -12.99
C LYS A 123 -14.08 -1.36 -12.34
N LYS A 124 -15.12 -0.96 -13.09
CA LYS A 124 -16.16 -0.03 -12.63
C LYS A 124 -16.87 -0.50 -11.35
N LYS A 125 -17.00 -1.82 -11.14
CA LYS A 125 -17.63 -2.39 -9.94
C LYS A 125 -16.95 -1.99 -8.63
N PHE A 126 -15.68 -1.59 -8.67
CA PHE A 126 -14.94 -1.16 -7.48
C PHE A 126 -15.27 0.28 -7.07
N MET A 127 -15.81 1.09 -7.97
CA MET A 127 -16.15 2.48 -7.69
C MET A 127 -17.16 2.63 -6.54
N LYS A 128 -18.01 1.63 -6.29
CA LYS A 128 -19.00 1.64 -5.19
C LYS A 128 -18.38 1.66 -3.79
N PHE A 129 -17.11 1.29 -3.66
CA PHE A 129 -16.38 1.31 -2.39
C PHE A 129 -15.67 2.65 -2.14
N LEU A 130 -15.70 3.58 -3.10
CA LEU A 130 -15.12 4.91 -2.95
C LEU A 130 -16.20 5.90 -2.52
N VAL A 131 -15.93 6.60 -1.43
CA VAL A 131 -16.80 7.64 -0.89
C VAL A 131 -16.05 8.96 -0.92
N TYR A 132 -16.68 10.04 -1.42
CA TYR A 132 -16.09 11.39 -1.33
C TYR A 132 -15.83 11.73 0.15
N LYS A 133 -14.61 12.16 0.47
CA LYS A 133 -14.12 12.36 1.85
C LYS A 133 -14.02 11.09 2.70
N GLY A 134 -14.25 9.91 2.12
CA GLY A 134 -13.97 8.64 2.76
C GLY A 134 -12.48 8.27 2.68
N SER A 135 -12.13 7.18 3.38
CA SER A 135 -10.78 6.65 3.44
C SER A 135 -10.51 5.63 2.33
N ILE A 136 -9.24 5.54 1.94
CA ILE A 136 -8.69 4.48 1.09
C ILE A 136 -7.21 4.30 1.41
N ALA A 137 -6.72 3.06 1.40
CA ALA A 137 -5.28 2.81 1.48
C ALA A 137 -4.68 2.68 0.07
N VAL A 138 -3.67 3.51 -0.24
CA VAL A 138 -2.91 3.45 -1.51
C VAL A 138 -1.46 3.17 -1.19
N GLU A 139 -0.90 2.07 -1.69
CA GLU A 139 0.44 1.58 -1.29
C GLU A 139 0.60 1.45 0.23
N GLY A 140 -0.50 1.10 0.93
CA GLY A 140 -0.55 1.04 2.39
C GLY A 140 -0.67 2.39 3.08
N ILE A 141 -0.79 3.50 2.35
CA ILE A 141 -0.93 4.84 2.94
C ILE A 141 -2.43 5.15 3.10
N SER A 142 -2.86 5.45 4.32
CA SER A 142 -4.19 5.96 4.61
C SER A 142 -4.37 7.36 4.01
N LEU A 143 -5.30 7.50 3.09
CA LEU A 143 -5.57 8.74 2.36
C LEU A 143 -7.06 9.05 2.31
N THR A 144 -7.38 10.34 2.22
CA THR A 144 -8.74 10.82 1.99
C THR A 144 -9.02 10.93 0.49
N VAL A 145 -10.12 10.34 0.04
CA VAL A 145 -10.62 10.50 -1.33
C VAL A 145 -11.09 11.94 -1.54
N ALA A 146 -10.33 12.68 -2.33
CA ALA A 146 -10.59 14.09 -2.63
C ALA A 146 -11.68 14.28 -3.69
N LYS A 147 -11.85 13.32 -4.61
CA LYS A 147 -12.92 13.33 -5.62
C LYS A 147 -13.13 11.92 -6.16
N VAL A 148 -14.39 11.55 -6.37
CA VAL A 148 -14.76 10.35 -7.12
C VAL A 148 -15.18 10.80 -8.53
N LEU A 149 -14.61 10.19 -9.55
CA LEU A 149 -14.91 10.45 -10.96
C LEU A 149 -15.58 9.20 -11.57
N LYS A 150 -15.72 9.14 -12.90
CA LYS A 150 -16.42 8.03 -13.58
C LYS A 150 -15.70 6.68 -13.43
N ASN A 151 -14.38 6.66 -13.64
CA ASN A 151 -13.55 5.44 -13.66
C ASN A 151 -12.26 5.58 -12.82
N ASN A 152 -12.12 6.68 -12.09
CA ASN A 152 -10.92 7.06 -11.35
C ASN A 152 -11.30 7.87 -10.12
N PHE A 153 -10.33 8.11 -9.26
CA PHE A 153 -10.48 8.94 -8.08
C PHE A 153 -9.22 9.77 -7.85
N LEU A 154 -9.38 10.85 -7.10
CA LEU A 154 -8.30 11.76 -6.76
C LEU A 154 -7.99 11.63 -5.27
N VAL A 155 -6.70 11.64 -4.95
CA VAL A 155 -6.18 11.84 -3.58
C VAL A 155 -5.20 12.99 -3.59
N LYS A 156 -5.21 13.79 -2.51
CA LYS A 156 -4.27 14.89 -2.31
C LYS A 156 -3.21 14.47 -1.31
N ILE A 157 -1.95 14.62 -1.68
CA ILE A 157 -0.79 14.23 -0.89
C ILE A 157 -0.03 15.49 -0.47
N ILE A 158 0.06 15.71 0.84
CA ILE A 158 0.82 16.81 1.43
C ILE A 158 2.34 16.52 1.33
N PRO A 159 3.21 17.55 1.44
CA PRO A 159 4.66 17.38 1.34
C PRO A 159 5.23 16.32 2.27
N HIS A 160 4.81 16.34 3.55
CA HIS A 160 5.29 15.39 4.56
C HIS A 160 5.06 13.93 4.14
N THR A 161 3.82 13.58 3.78
CA THR A 161 3.48 12.22 3.32
C THR A 161 4.22 11.86 2.04
N LEU A 162 4.38 12.80 1.11
CA LEU A 162 5.11 12.54 -0.13
C LEU A 162 6.59 12.20 0.15
N GLU A 163 7.25 12.98 1.00
CA GLU A 163 8.66 12.82 1.35
C GLU A 163 8.96 11.53 2.12
N HIS A 164 8.03 11.09 2.97
CA HIS A 164 8.21 9.93 3.86
C HIS A 164 7.67 8.62 3.28
N THR A 165 7.14 8.63 2.05
CA THR A 165 6.60 7.44 1.40
C THR A 165 7.23 7.18 0.03
N ASN A 166 6.93 6.03 -0.55
CA ASN A 166 7.36 5.66 -1.89
C ASN A 166 6.68 6.50 -2.99
N LEU A 167 5.63 7.27 -2.67
CA LEU A 167 4.89 8.08 -3.64
C LEU A 167 5.75 9.16 -4.29
N LYS A 168 6.82 9.64 -3.62
CA LYS A 168 7.79 10.57 -4.23
C LYS A 168 8.49 10.02 -5.47
N PHE A 169 8.57 8.69 -5.61
CA PHE A 169 9.19 8.02 -6.75
C PHE A 169 8.17 7.60 -7.82
N LYS A 170 6.87 7.69 -7.52
CA LYS A 170 5.82 7.26 -8.45
C LYS A 170 5.57 8.33 -9.51
N LYS A 171 5.30 7.87 -10.73
CA LYS A 171 4.97 8.69 -11.90
C LYS A 171 3.73 8.14 -12.62
N LYS A 172 3.23 8.90 -13.60
CA LYS A 172 2.19 8.44 -14.51
C LYS A 172 2.56 7.07 -15.12
N GLY A 173 1.58 6.18 -15.18
CA GLY A 173 1.70 4.80 -15.65
C GLY A 173 2.15 3.80 -14.58
N ASN A 174 2.56 4.26 -13.38
CA ASN A 174 2.87 3.32 -12.31
C ASN A 174 1.62 2.68 -11.70
N ILE A 175 1.78 1.43 -11.31
CA ILE A 175 0.78 0.64 -10.61
C ILE A 175 0.91 0.85 -9.10
N VAL A 176 -0.23 0.97 -8.43
CA VAL A 176 -0.36 1.09 -6.98
C VAL A 176 -1.31 0.06 -6.42
N ASN A 177 -1.03 -0.44 -5.23
CA ASN A 177 -1.91 -1.30 -4.47
C ASN A 177 -3.04 -0.47 -3.86
N LEU A 178 -4.26 -1.00 -3.93
CA LEU A 178 -5.44 -0.37 -3.39
C LEU A 178 -6.17 -1.33 -2.47
N GLU A 179 -6.43 -0.86 -1.25
CA GLU A 179 -7.31 -1.50 -0.29
C GLU A 179 -8.42 -0.51 0.05
N PHE A 180 -9.67 -0.94 -0.15
CA PHE A 180 -10.83 -0.13 0.18
C PHE A 180 -11.10 -0.17 1.68
N ASP A 181 -11.68 0.91 2.20
CA ASP A 181 -12.13 0.95 3.58
C ASP A 181 -13.06 -0.24 3.88
N ILE A 182 -12.72 -1.00 4.92
CA ILE A 182 -13.48 -2.16 5.34
C ILE A 182 -14.93 -1.78 5.69
N LEU A 183 -15.17 -0.58 6.22
CA LEU A 183 -16.51 -0.08 6.51
C LEU A 183 -17.32 0.11 5.22
N ALA A 184 -16.71 0.65 4.17
CA ALA A 184 -17.36 0.78 2.86
C ALA A 184 -17.67 -0.59 2.23
N LYS A 185 -16.81 -1.59 2.45
CA LYS A 185 -17.04 -2.97 2.01
C LYS A 185 -18.23 -3.60 2.71
N TYR A 186 -18.35 -3.46 4.03
CA TYR A 186 -19.50 -3.98 4.79
C TYR A 186 -20.79 -3.25 4.46
N ALA A 187 -20.77 -1.91 4.33
CA ALA A 187 -21.95 -1.14 3.93
C ALA A 187 -22.48 -1.52 2.52
N ASN A 188 -21.61 -2.03 1.66
CA ASN A 188 -21.95 -2.50 0.31
C ASN A 188 -22.14 -4.02 0.22
N LYS A 189 -22.05 -4.75 1.34
CA LYS A 189 -22.36 -6.18 1.40
C LYS A 189 -23.87 -6.32 1.42
N LYS A 190 -24.42 -6.79 0.31
CA LYS A 190 -25.82 -7.22 0.20
C LYS A 190 -25.88 -8.71 0.49
#